data_AF-A0A925CGV3-F1
#
_entry.id   AF-A0A925CGV3-F1
#
_cell.length_a   1.000
_cell.length_b   1.000
_cell.length_c   1.000
_cell.angle_alpha   90.00
_cell.angle_beta   90.00
_cell.angle_gamma   90.00
#
_symmetry.space_group_name_H-M   'P 1'
#
loop_
_entity.id
_entity.type
_entity.pdbx_description
1 polymer ?
#
loop_
_entity_poly.entity_id
_entity_poly.type
_entity_poly.pdbx_seq_one_letter_code
_entity_poly.pdbx_strand_id
1 'polypeptide(L)'
;MGCSRFLHVVMLALCAGMVGAHTVAAEAVAVPPVSRVEVVLASQYKNQIATVTEEFVQAGMPNVHFQFFRQGQPPQNIGLGRDVPADKARETIRLALKYNLGVGILLPERLFPPRFVTIASSNYDDTVEYPIDQATLAQLQNETLTTEEFHRLYKGLTSLPLPPKGRYNP
;
A
#
# COMPACT_ATOMS: atom_id res chain seq x y z
N MET A 1 -25.08 33.37 -78.65
CA MET A 1 -23.78 34.00 -78.32
C MET A 1 -23.45 33.69 -76.87
N GLY A 2 -22.21 33.27 -76.59
CA GLY A 2 -21.73 32.67 -75.33
C GLY A 2 -21.29 31.22 -75.59
N CYS A 3 -20.05 30.90 -75.98
CA CYS A 3 -18.82 30.78 -75.14
C CYS A 3 -19.08 29.79 -73.96
N SER A 4 -18.36 28.71 -73.68
CA SER A 4 -16.93 28.41 -73.83
C SER A 4 -16.66 26.95 -73.36
N ARG A 5 -15.83 26.23 -74.14
CA ARG A 5 -14.70 25.35 -73.73
C ARG A 5 -14.85 24.23 -72.67
N PHE A 6 -14.60 23.01 -73.17
CA PHE A 6 -13.67 21.97 -72.66
C PHE A 6 -13.12 22.10 -71.23
N LEU A 7 -13.26 21.03 -70.43
CA LEU A 7 -12.19 20.62 -69.52
C LEU A 7 -12.26 19.11 -69.20
N HIS A 8 -11.12 18.44 -69.40
CA HIS A 8 -10.86 17.04 -69.07
C HIS A 8 -10.78 16.85 -67.55
N VAL A 9 -11.42 15.81 -67.02
CA VAL A 9 -11.23 15.38 -65.63
C VAL A 9 -10.26 14.19 -65.62
N VAL A 10 -9.06 14.43 -65.09
CA VAL A 10 -8.04 13.43 -64.80
C VAL A 10 -8.34 12.81 -63.43
N MET A 11 -8.50 11.49 -63.39
CA MET A 11 -8.77 10.70 -62.19
C MET A 11 -7.45 10.42 -61.44
N LEU A 12 -7.30 10.96 -60.23
CA LEU A 12 -6.15 10.73 -59.35
C LEU A 12 -6.52 9.70 -58.28
N ALA A 13 -5.81 8.56 -58.29
CA ALA A 13 -6.00 7.46 -57.34
C ALA A 13 -5.36 7.79 -55.97
N LEU A 14 -6.15 7.66 -54.90
CA LEU A 14 -5.66 7.70 -53.52
C LEU A 14 -5.19 6.30 -53.10
N CYS A 15 -3.90 6.18 -52.76
CA CYS A 15 -3.37 5.08 -51.96
C CYS A 15 -2.90 5.63 -50.61
N ALA A 16 -3.76 5.58 -49.59
CA ALA A 16 -3.37 5.81 -48.20
C ALA A 16 -3.16 4.46 -47.53
N GLY A 17 -1.90 4.00 -47.50
CA GLY A 17 -1.51 2.81 -46.76
C GLY A 17 -1.48 3.10 -45.26
N MET A 18 -2.37 2.47 -44.51
CA MET A 18 -2.34 2.43 -43.04
C MET A 18 -1.12 1.63 -42.58
N VAL A 19 -0.14 2.29 -41.96
CA VAL A 19 0.89 1.60 -41.17
C VAL A 19 0.35 1.52 -39.73
N GLY A 20 -0.04 0.31 -39.34
CA GLY A 20 -0.54 0.01 -38.00
C GLY A 20 0.53 0.23 -36.94
N ALA A 21 0.18 0.98 -35.89
CA ALA A 21 0.96 1.01 -34.66
C ALA A 21 0.79 -0.34 -33.97
N HIS A 22 1.85 -1.15 -33.92
CA HIS A 22 1.91 -2.30 -33.03
C HIS A 22 2.05 -1.80 -31.59
N THR A 23 0.93 -1.69 -30.89
CA THR A 23 0.92 -1.56 -29.44
C THR A 23 1.26 -2.93 -28.84
N VAL A 24 2.49 -3.06 -28.34
CA VAL A 24 2.84 -4.19 -27.45
C VAL A 24 2.10 -3.94 -26.14
N ALA A 25 0.95 -4.59 -25.97
CA ALA A 25 0.27 -4.66 -24.68
C ALA A 25 1.15 -5.51 -23.77
N ALA A 26 1.92 -4.85 -22.90
CA ALA A 26 2.54 -5.50 -21.76
C ALA A 26 1.40 -6.09 -20.92
N GLU A 27 1.31 -7.41 -20.88
CA GLU A 27 0.39 -8.13 -20.01
C GLU A 27 0.81 -7.80 -18.57
N ALA A 28 0.13 -6.84 -17.97
CA ALA A 28 0.31 -6.50 -16.57
C ALA A 28 -0.13 -7.73 -15.77
N VAL A 29 0.82 -8.53 -15.32
CA VAL A 29 0.57 -9.61 -14.37
C VAL A 29 -0.12 -8.97 -13.17
N ALA A 30 -1.41 -9.25 -13.02
CA ALA A 30 -2.21 -8.64 -11.97
C ALA A 30 -1.65 -9.11 -10.63
N VAL A 31 -0.94 -8.22 -9.93
CA VAL A 31 -0.54 -8.46 -8.55
C VAL A 31 -1.83 -8.66 -7.78
N PRO A 32 -2.06 -9.83 -7.15
CA PRO A 32 -3.32 -10.07 -6.48
C PRO A 32 -3.51 -9.02 -5.36
N PRO A 33 -4.71 -8.79 -4.80
CA PRO A 33 -4.95 -7.73 -3.82
C PRO A 33 -4.62 -8.17 -2.38
N VAL A 34 -4.33 -7.23 -1.46
CA VAL A 34 -4.13 -7.56 -0.03
C VAL A 34 -5.34 -8.36 0.48
N SER A 35 -5.06 -9.54 1.05
CA SER A 35 -6.09 -10.55 1.34
C SER A 35 -6.97 -10.20 2.53
N ARG A 36 -6.41 -9.55 3.56
CA ARG A 36 -7.12 -9.15 4.78
C ARG A 36 -6.37 -8.00 5.46
N VAL A 37 -7.15 -7.03 5.94
CA VAL A 37 -6.63 -5.91 6.72
C VAL A 37 -7.38 -5.84 8.04
N GLU A 38 -6.65 -5.86 9.15
CA GLU A 38 -7.21 -5.68 10.49
C GLU A 38 -6.75 -4.34 11.08
N VAL A 39 -7.70 -3.55 11.57
CA VAL A 39 -7.41 -2.20 12.05
C VAL A 39 -8.11 -1.98 13.38
N VAL A 40 -7.36 -1.60 14.40
CA VAL A 40 -7.93 -1.10 15.65
C VAL A 40 -7.93 0.43 15.59
N LEU A 41 -9.11 1.04 15.70
CA LEU A 41 -9.28 2.50 15.68
C LEU A 41 -9.62 3.05 17.05
N ALA A 42 -9.31 4.33 17.27
CA ALA A 42 -9.86 5.06 18.41
C ALA A 42 -11.40 5.12 18.31
N SER A 43 -12.08 5.09 19.46
CA SER A 43 -13.55 5.05 19.52
C SER A 43 -14.25 6.23 18.83
N GLN A 44 -13.57 7.37 18.68
CA GLN A 44 -14.06 8.56 17.98
C GLN A 44 -14.41 8.31 16.50
N TYR A 45 -13.80 7.32 15.86
CA TYR A 45 -14.04 7.01 14.44
C TYR A 45 -15.27 6.12 14.20
N LYS A 46 -15.96 5.65 15.25
CA LYS A 46 -17.16 4.80 15.13
C LYS A 46 -18.22 5.40 14.22
N ASN A 47 -18.44 6.71 14.31
CA ASN A 47 -19.46 7.42 13.54
C ASN A 47 -19.02 7.78 12.11
N GLN A 48 -17.76 7.51 11.74
CA GLN A 48 -17.17 7.83 10.44
C GLN A 48 -16.77 6.56 9.67
N ILE A 49 -17.21 5.38 10.11
CA ILE A 49 -16.69 4.10 9.61
C ILE A 49 -16.90 3.90 8.10
N ALA A 50 -17.97 4.45 7.53
CA ALA A 50 -18.23 4.40 6.09
C ALA A 50 -17.15 5.16 5.31
N THR A 51 -16.83 6.39 5.72
CA THR A 51 -15.76 7.20 5.13
C THR A 51 -14.40 6.54 5.30
N VAL A 52 -14.10 6.00 6.50
CA VAL A 52 -12.84 5.29 6.74
C VAL A 52 -12.74 4.05 5.84
N THR A 53 -13.81 3.26 5.72
CA THR A 53 -13.85 2.09 4.85
C THR A 53 -13.57 2.46 3.39
N GLU A 54 -14.19 3.53 2.90
CA GLU A 54 -13.99 4.00 1.53
C GLU A 54 -12.54 4.37 1.25
N GLU A 55 -11.84 5.02 2.18
CA GLU A 55 -10.42 5.33 2.02
C GLU A 55 -9.53 4.08 1.97
N PHE A 56 -9.84 3.03 2.75
CA PHE A 56 -9.13 1.75 2.66
C PHE A 56 -9.40 1.05 1.31
N VAL A 57 -10.63 1.10 0.82
CA VAL A 57 -10.99 0.56 -0.51
C VAL A 57 -10.22 1.30 -1.61
N GLN A 58 -10.19 2.63 -1.58
CA GLN A 58 -9.45 3.46 -2.53
C GLN A 58 -7.94 3.20 -2.48
N ALA A 59 -7.40 2.87 -1.31
CA ALA A 59 -6.01 2.44 -1.14
C ALA A 59 -5.71 1.03 -1.70
N GLY A 60 -6.72 0.30 -2.16
CA GLY A 60 -6.58 -1.08 -2.66
C GLY A 60 -6.61 -2.15 -1.56
N MET A 61 -7.27 -1.85 -0.45
CA MET A 61 -7.44 -2.72 0.71
C MET A 61 -8.93 -2.96 1.04
N PRO A 62 -9.70 -3.60 0.15
CA PRO A 62 -11.15 -3.70 0.29
C PRO A 62 -11.64 -4.65 1.40
N ASN A 63 -10.82 -5.62 1.82
CA ASN A 63 -11.18 -6.57 2.88
C ASN A 63 -10.68 -6.09 4.26
N VAL A 64 -11.16 -4.92 4.68
CA VAL A 64 -10.79 -4.29 5.96
C VAL A 64 -11.79 -4.62 7.07
N HIS A 65 -11.27 -4.96 8.24
CA HIS A 65 -12.03 -5.30 9.45
C HIS A 65 -11.64 -4.35 10.58
N PHE A 66 -12.61 -3.59 11.07
CA PHE A 66 -12.38 -2.60 12.12
C PHE A 66 -12.77 -3.14 13.49
N GLN A 67 -11.87 -2.95 14.45
CA GLN A 67 -12.15 -3.02 15.87
C GLN A 67 -11.96 -1.63 16.48
N PHE A 68 -12.51 -1.41 17.66
CA PHE A 68 -12.41 -0.12 18.34
C PHE A 68 -11.79 -0.28 19.71
N PHE A 69 -10.76 0.51 19.97
CA PHE A 69 -10.12 0.57 21.26
C PHE A 69 -11.07 1.14 22.31
N ARG A 70 -11.10 0.53 23.50
CA ARG A 70 -12.11 0.84 24.52
C ARG A 70 -11.95 2.26 25.07
N GLN A 71 -10.72 2.70 25.32
CA GLN A 71 -10.43 4.03 25.86
C GLN A 71 -9.01 4.46 25.49
N GLY A 72 -8.84 5.75 25.16
CA GLY A 72 -7.54 6.30 24.80
C GLY A 72 -7.17 6.02 23.35
N GLN A 73 -5.87 5.91 23.09
CA GLN A 73 -5.34 5.71 21.74
C GLN A 73 -4.91 4.25 21.54
N PRO A 74 -5.20 3.66 20.37
CA PRO A 74 -4.65 2.36 20.01
C PRO A 74 -3.11 2.37 19.97
N PRO A 75 -2.45 1.20 20.04
CA PRO A 75 -1.01 1.09 19.79
C PRO A 75 -0.58 1.66 18.44
N GLN A 76 0.65 2.15 18.34
CA GLN A 76 1.22 2.70 17.09
C GLN A 76 2.03 1.64 16.32
N ASN A 77 1.57 0.39 16.33
CA ASN A 77 2.23 -0.71 15.64
C ASN A 77 1.59 -1.01 14.27
N ILE A 78 2.41 -1.49 13.34
CA ILE A 78 1.94 -2.06 12.07
C ILE A 78 2.63 -3.40 11.82
N GLY A 79 1.91 -4.31 11.15
CA GLY A 79 2.42 -5.61 10.74
C GLY A 79 2.02 -5.93 9.31
N LEU A 80 2.92 -6.52 8.56
CA LEU A 80 2.76 -6.80 7.13
C LEU A 80 3.16 -8.25 6.84
N GLY A 81 2.39 -8.94 6.01
CA GLY A 81 2.81 -10.21 5.42
C GLY A 81 3.89 -10.02 4.34
N ARG A 82 4.71 -11.05 4.16
CA ARG A 82 5.86 -11.08 3.22
C ARG A 82 5.55 -10.82 1.73
N ASP A 83 4.28 -10.95 1.32
CA ASP A 83 3.80 -10.79 -0.06
C ASP A 83 2.85 -9.57 -0.20
N VAL A 84 2.87 -8.63 0.76
CA VAL A 84 2.20 -7.34 0.65
C VAL A 84 2.99 -6.42 -0.29
N PRO A 85 2.42 -5.90 -1.38
CA PRO A 85 3.14 -4.99 -2.28
C PRO A 85 3.62 -3.71 -1.58
N ALA A 86 4.77 -3.16 -1.97
CA ALA A 86 5.34 -1.98 -1.32
C ALA A 86 4.42 -0.75 -1.37
N ASP A 87 3.67 -0.54 -2.46
CA ASP A 87 2.69 0.54 -2.55
C ASP A 87 1.59 0.38 -1.47
N LYS A 88 1.12 -0.85 -1.24
CA LYS A 88 0.11 -1.14 -0.20
C LYS A 88 0.68 -1.05 1.21
N ALA A 89 1.94 -1.40 1.40
CA ALA A 89 2.63 -1.18 2.66
C ALA A 89 2.75 0.33 2.98
N ARG A 90 3.07 1.16 1.98
CA ARG A 90 3.09 2.63 2.14
C ARG A 90 1.71 3.21 2.40
N GLU A 91 0.67 2.72 1.74
CA GLU A 91 -0.73 3.08 2.06
C GLU A 91 -1.11 2.69 3.49
N THR A 92 -0.65 1.53 3.97
CA THR A 92 -0.85 1.11 5.37
C THR A 92 -0.23 2.12 6.33
N ILE A 93 1.02 2.54 6.07
CA ILE A 93 1.70 3.57 6.87
C ILE A 93 0.91 4.89 6.83
N ARG A 94 0.49 5.34 5.64
CA ARG A 94 -0.30 6.59 5.47
C ARG A 94 -1.59 6.56 6.28
N LEU A 95 -2.33 5.45 6.22
CA LEU A 95 -3.59 5.30 6.95
C LEU A 95 -3.37 5.18 8.47
N ALA A 96 -2.32 4.49 8.92
CA ALA A 96 -1.94 4.42 10.33
C ALA A 96 -1.56 5.81 10.88
N LEU A 97 -0.80 6.61 10.13
CA LEU A 97 -0.50 8.00 10.51
C LEU A 97 -1.78 8.84 10.66
N LYS A 98 -2.74 8.66 9.74
CA LYS A 98 -3.99 9.43 9.75
C LYS A 98 -4.94 9.05 10.89
N TYR A 99 -5.08 7.77 11.18
CA TYR A 99 -6.13 7.27 12.08
C TYR A 99 -5.63 6.75 13.44
N ASN A 100 -4.33 6.53 13.58
CA ASN A 100 -3.69 5.97 14.78
C ASN A 100 -2.58 6.87 15.35
N LEU A 101 -2.49 8.12 14.87
CA LEU A 101 -1.59 9.17 15.35
C LEU A 101 -0.09 8.87 15.21
N GLY A 102 0.30 7.78 14.55
CA GLY A 102 1.70 7.41 14.42
C GLY A 102 1.95 5.97 13.99
N VAL A 103 3.19 5.73 13.57
CA VAL A 103 3.79 4.40 13.45
C VAL A 103 5.13 4.47 14.17
N GLY A 104 5.22 3.79 15.30
CA GLY A 104 6.43 3.75 16.13
C GLY A 104 6.96 2.33 16.36
N ILE A 105 6.22 1.31 15.93
CA ILE A 105 6.54 -0.09 16.18
C ILE A 105 6.25 -0.91 14.91
N LEU A 106 7.18 -1.78 14.54
CA LEU A 106 7.01 -2.77 13.49
C LEU A 106 6.85 -4.17 14.09
N LEU A 107 5.97 -4.96 13.49
CA LEU A 107 5.77 -6.37 13.82
C LEU A 107 6.36 -7.26 12.72
N PRO A 108 7.21 -8.25 13.03
CA PRO A 108 7.89 -9.07 12.03
C PRO A 108 6.93 -9.76 11.04
N GLU A 109 7.33 -9.83 9.76
CA GLU A 109 6.54 -10.45 8.69
C GLU A 109 6.17 -11.92 8.96
N ARG A 110 7.01 -12.64 9.72
CA ARG A 110 6.83 -14.06 10.07
C ARG A 110 5.58 -14.31 10.93
N LEU A 111 5.00 -13.27 11.53
CA LEU A 111 3.79 -13.38 12.36
C LEU A 111 2.50 -13.42 11.54
N PHE A 112 2.57 -13.11 10.24
CA PHE A 112 1.40 -12.83 9.42
C PHE A 112 1.29 -13.76 8.21
N PRO A 113 0.07 -14.09 7.77
CA PRO A 113 -0.15 -14.66 6.45
C PRO A 113 0.44 -13.75 5.36
N PRO A 114 0.87 -14.28 4.20
CA PRO A 114 1.70 -13.51 3.28
C PRO A 114 1.09 -12.20 2.79
N ARG A 115 -0.24 -12.08 2.72
CA ARG A 115 -0.92 -10.91 2.14
C ARG A 115 -1.84 -10.26 3.15
N PHE A 116 -1.43 -10.24 4.40
CA PHE A 116 -2.17 -9.72 5.54
C PHE A 116 -1.55 -8.40 6.00
N VAL A 117 -2.39 -7.48 6.48
CA VAL A 117 -1.97 -6.24 7.12
C VAL A 117 -2.67 -6.10 8.46
N THR A 118 -1.95 -5.64 9.47
CA THR A 118 -2.53 -5.16 10.72
C THR A 118 -2.08 -3.75 11.05
N ILE A 119 -2.98 -2.96 11.59
CA ILE A 119 -2.73 -1.63 12.15
C ILE A 119 -3.25 -1.62 13.60
N ALA A 120 -2.36 -1.22 14.53
CA ALA A 120 -2.65 -1.02 15.94
C ALA A 120 -3.15 -2.26 16.70
N SER A 121 -2.59 -3.43 16.41
CA SER A 121 -2.95 -4.67 17.11
C SER A 121 -2.44 -4.66 18.56
N SER A 122 -3.31 -5.04 19.51
CA SER A 122 -2.93 -5.25 20.91
C SER A 122 -2.61 -6.72 21.24
N ASN A 123 -2.50 -7.59 20.23
CA ASN A 123 -2.36 -9.04 20.43
C ASN A 123 -0.90 -9.50 20.61
N TYR A 124 0.06 -8.57 20.58
CA TYR A 124 1.49 -8.87 20.56
C TYR A 124 2.16 -8.28 21.79
N ASP A 125 3.16 -8.99 22.31
CA ASP A 125 3.98 -8.56 23.43
C ASP A 125 5.29 -7.91 22.96
N ASP A 126 6.05 -7.38 23.91
CA ASP A 126 7.28 -6.63 23.65
C ASP A 126 8.42 -7.47 23.06
N THR A 127 8.30 -8.81 23.02
CA THR A 127 9.32 -9.69 22.43
C THR A 127 9.31 -9.68 20.91
N VAL A 128 8.24 -9.15 20.31
CA VAL A 128 8.06 -9.05 18.87
C VAL A 128 7.72 -7.62 18.40
N GLU A 129 7.84 -6.63 19.28
CA GLU A 129 7.66 -5.22 18.95
C GLU A 129 9.01 -4.57 18.68
N TYR A 130 9.22 -4.10 17.45
CA TYR A 130 10.46 -3.47 17.02
C TYR A 130 10.26 -1.96 16.90
N PRO A 131 10.72 -1.15 17.89
CA PRO A 131 10.55 0.28 17.85
C PRO A 131 11.33 0.89 16.70
N ILE A 132 10.74 1.88 16.04
CA ILE A 132 11.38 2.66 14.98
C ILE A 132 11.26 4.15 15.25
N ASP A 133 12.19 4.92 14.71
CA ASP A 133 12.14 6.38 14.72
C ASP A 133 11.56 6.93 13.40
N GLN A 134 11.40 8.26 13.34
CA GLN A 134 10.86 8.93 12.16
C GLN A 134 11.79 8.82 10.94
N ALA A 135 13.11 8.74 11.14
CA ALA A 135 14.06 8.55 10.05
C ALA A 135 13.89 7.18 9.39
N THR A 136 13.73 6.13 10.20
CA THR A 136 13.43 4.77 9.75
C THR A 136 12.08 4.69 9.06
N LEU A 137 11.04 5.35 9.61
CA LEU A 137 9.74 5.42 8.98
C LEU A 137 9.80 6.08 7.60
N ALA A 138 10.57 7.16 7.45
CA ALA A 138 10.78 7.83 6.17
C ALA A 138 11.46 6.93 5.13
N GLN A 139 12.38 6.05 5.54
CA GLN A 139 12.98 5.06 4.64
C GLN A 139 11.94 4.07 4.11
N LEU A 140 11.01 3.61 4.95
CA LEU A 140 9.91 2.71 4.54
C LEU A 140 8.90 3.41 3.63
N GLN A 141 8.75 4.73 3.74
CA GLN A 141 7.90 5.54 2.86
C GLN A 141 8.53 5.84 1.51
N ASN A 142 9.81 5.52 1.29
CA ASN A 142 10.48 5.80 0.03
C ASN A 142 9.80 5.07 -1.14
N GLU A 143 9.26 5.84 -2.08
CA GLU A 143 8.54 5.36 -3.26
C GLU A 143 9.45 4.68 -4.28
N THR A 144 10.77 4.93 -4.23
CA THR A 144 11.73 4.31 -5.16
C THR A 144 12.02 2.85 -4.84
N LEU A 145 11.64 2.36 -3.65
CA LEU A 145 11.86 0.97 -3.26
C LEU A 145 10.92 0.04 -4.02
N THR A 146 11.47 -1.00 -4.64
CA THR A 146 10.68 -2.13 -5.15
C THR A 146 10.04 -2.90 -4.00
N THR A 147 9.09 -3.80 -4.29
CA THR A 147 8.49 -4.68 -3.28
C THR A 147 9.56 -5.53 -2.56
N GLU A 148 10.52 -6.06 -3.30
CA GLU A 148 11.60 -6.88 -2.76
C GLU A 148 12.54 -6.06 -1.87
N GLU A 149 12.88 -4.83 -2.29
CA GLU A 149 13.72 -3.93 -1.50
C GLU A 149 13.03 -3.45 -0.23
N PHE A 150 11.73 -3.15 -0.32
CA PHE A 150 10.90 -2.79 0.83
C PHE A 150 10.91 -3.93 1.87
N HIS A 151 10.62 -5.17 1.45
CA HIS A 151 10.60 -6.31 2.39
C HIS A 151 11.99 -6.64 2.94
N ARG A 152 13.04 -6.46 2.14
CA ARG A 152 14.42 -6.60 2.63
C ARG A 152 14.71 -5.60 3.74
N LEU A 153 14.33 -4.33 3.56
CA LEU A 153 14.45 -3.30 4.59
C LEU A 153 13.60 -3.63 5.82
N TYR A 154 12.32 -3.93 5.62
CA TYR A 154 11.37 -4.27 6.70
C TYR A 154 11.86 -5.44 7.56
N LYS A 155 12.35 -6.50 6.91
CA LYS A 155 12.94 -7.65 7.59
C LYS A 155 14.20 -7.27 8.35
N GLY A 156 15.07 -6.45 7.77
CA GLY A 156 16.27 -5.94 8.45
C GLY A 156 15.93 -5.19 9.74
N LEU A 157 14.90 -4.35 9.70
CA LEU A 157 14.41 -3.59 10.86
C LEU A 157 13.74 -4.47 11.92
N THR A 158 13.19 -5.62 11.53
CA THR A 158 12.47 -6.56 12.41
C THR A 158 13.26 -7.84 12.74
N SER A 159 14.57 -7.84 12.52
CA SER A 159 15.48 -8.97 12.81
C SER A 159 16.54 -8.65 13.87
N LEU A 160 16.67 -7.39 14.28
CA LEU A 160 17.64 -6.99 15.31
C LEU A 160 17.24 -7.60 16.67
N PRO A 161 18.15 -8.24 17.43
CA PRO A 161 17.83 -8.67 18.78
C PRO A 161 17.33 -7.49 19.60
N LEU A 162 16.10 -7.60 20.13
CA LEU A 162 15.57 -6.57 21.01
C LEU A 162 16.38 -6.60 22.31
N PRO A 163 16.83 -5.44 22.81
CA PRO A 163 17.46 -5.40 24.13
C PRO A 163 16.45 -5.95 25.15
N PRO A 164 16.86 -6.87 26.04
CA PRO A 164 15.96 -7.45 27.02
C PRO A 164 15.36 -6.33 27.88
N LYS A 165 14.04 -6.22 27.90
CA LYS A 165 13.32 -5.34 28.84
C LYS A 165 12.93 -6.16 30.06
N GLY A 166 13.73 -6.08 31.11
CA GLY A 166 13.45 -6.72 32.39
C GLY A 166 14.06 -5.95 33.56
N ARG A 167 13.32 -5.88 34.68
CA ARG A 167 13.73 -5.27 35.98
C ARG A 167 14.92 -5.96 36.68
N TYR A 168 15.47 -7.01 36.09
CA TYR A 168 16.64 -7.70 36.60
C TYR A 168 17.76 -7.58 35.58
N ASN A 169 18.55 -6.52 35.73
CA ASN A 169 19.97 -6.62 35.42
C ASN A 169 20.60 -7.53 36.49
N PRO A 170 21.39 -8.55 36.14
CA PRO A 170 22.25 -9.23 37.11
C PRO A 170 23.29 -8.26 37.72
#